data_AF-A0A560I5R1-F1
#
_entry.id   AF-A0A560I5R1-F1
#
_cell.length_a   1.000
_cell.length_b   1.000
_cell.length_c   1.000
_cell.angle_alpha   90.00
_cell.angle_beta   90.00
_cell.angle_gamma   90.00
#
_symmetry.space_group_name_H-M   'P 1'
#
loop_
_entity.id
_entity.type
_entity.pdbx_description
1 polymer ?
#
loop_
_entity_poly.entity_id
_entity_poly.type
_entity_poly.pdbx_seq_one_letter_code
_entity_poly.pdbx_strand_id
1 'polypeptide(L)'
;MRLKDDEWTIAHLHQHLQAAVDLEFWTIPYYMSALYSVVDRTAQAVQLVQSVVNQEMLHVQLACNIANAYGLSPRFAAPVYRGHDIPHLDFALDKPDPRPEFAPYSAEIGPLDIPRINGMCLIEYPEWDTGGKAILRDTITEYGSIGEFYDALQYGAGLLRRHIQGGVRQIDHFSAFYNNMPSLTVTDSDGDGYNQVVLLINTIREQGEGASGASAALPAAYQNTADDSDPSWPHFQKFQTIRQTVEKPLTYPVTLAVDYSDHQRALAATLVETFGRFRTALEQLFAGGNPGGFVPLMISVGAGIQNCWKNGVTPRFG
;
A
#
# COMPACT_ATOMS: atom_id res chain seq x y z
N MET A 1 12.86 -17.93 -12.12
CA MET A 1 14.30 -18.27 -12.25
C MET A 1 15.10 -17.00 -11.93
N ARG A 2 16.42 -17.06 -11.73
CA ARG A 2 17.20 -15.86 -11.37
C ARG A 2 17.69 -15.19 -12.64
N LEU A 3 17.15 -14.02 -12.98
CA LEU A 3 17.71 -13.19 -14.04
C LEU A 3 19.16 -12.82 -13.70
N LYS A 4 20.00 -12.76 -14.71
CA LYS A 4 21.31 -12.13 -14.64
C LYS A 4 21.16 -10.61 -14.76
N ASP A 5 22.14 -9.86 -14.26
CA ASP A 5 22.16 -8.40 -14.27
C ASP A 5 21.91 -7.79 -15.66
N ASP A 6 22.37 -8.45 -16.73
CA ASP A 6 22.20 -8.03 -18.13
C ASP A 6 20.80 -8.29 -18.72
N GLU A 7 19.94 -8.99 -17.99
CA GLU A 7 18.57 -9.34 -18.42
C GLU A 7 17.50 -8.38 -17.87
N TRP A 8 17.86 -7.45 -16.97
CA TRP A 8 16.96 -6.40 -16.49
C TRP A 8 16.80 -5.26 -17.51
N THR A 9 15.72 -5.33 -18.28
CA THR A 9 15.38 -4.31 -19.29
C THR A 9 14.45 -3.24 -18.72
N ILE A 10 14.33 -2.10 -19.43
CA ILE A 10 13.35 -1.06 -19.07
C ILE A 10 11.92 -1.57 -19.02
N ALA A 11 11.56 -2.51 -19.91
CA ALA A 11 10.24 -3.14 -19.92
C ALA A 11 10.00 -3.98 -18.64
N HIS A 12 11.04 -4.66 -18.17
CA HIS A 12 10.97 -5.45 -16.94
C HIS A 12 10.87 -4.56 -15.69
N LEU A 13 11.63 -3.46 -15.66
CA LEU A 13 11.50 -2.44 -14.62
C LEU A 13 10.10 -1.82 -14.63
N HIS A 14 9.52 -1.51 -15.79
CA HIS A 14 8.15 -0.99 -15.88
C HIS A 14 7.11 -1.97 -15.32
N GLN A 15 7.29 -3.28 -15.53
CA GLN A 15 6.40 -4.28 -14.92
C GLN A 15 6.49 -4.25 -13.38
N HIS A 16 7.69 -4.13 -12.83
CA HIS A 16 7.90 -4.03 -11.37
C HIS A 16 7.36 -2.70 -10.81
N LEU A 17 7.54 -1.59 -11.53
CA LEU A 17 7.00 -0.29 -11.12
C LEU A 17 5.46 -0.29 -11.11
N GLN A 18 4.82 -0.92 -12.10
CA GLN A 18 3.36 -1.07 -12.09
C GLN A 18 2.91 -1.99 -10.95
N ALA A 19 3.63 -3.10 -10.71
CA ALA A 19 3.33 -4.02 -9.61
C ALA A 19 3.46 -3.35 -8.23
N ALA A 20 4.43 -2.45 -8.06
CA ALA A 20 4.58 -1.66 -6.84
C ALA A 20 3.33 -0.80 -6.62
N VAL A 21 2.92 -0.04 -7.64
CA VAL A 21 1.69 0.78 -7.58
C VAL A 21 0.45 -0.07 -7.30
N ASP A 22 0.32 -1.23 -7.94
CA ASP A 22 -0.81 -2.13 -7.76
C ASP A 22 -0.87 -2.69 -6.33
N LEU A 23 0.27 -3.05 -5.74
CA LEU A 23 0.38 -3.54 -4.36
C LEU A 23 0.00 -2.46 -3.34
N GLU A 24 0.64 -1.29 -3.37
CA GLU A 24 0.32 -0.17 -2.46
C GLU A 24 -1.12 0.31 -2.64
N PHE A 25 -1.65 0.27 -3.87
CA PHE A 25 -3.05 0.65 -4.11
C PHE A 25 -4.03 -0.42 -3.62
N TRP A 26 -3.65 -1.69 -3.62
CA TRP A 26 -4.48 -2.79 -3.13
C TRP A 26 -4.66 -2.74 -1.61
N THR A 27 -3.66 -2.30 -0.85
CA THR A 27 -3.75 -2.19 0.63
C THR A 27 -4.77 -1.13 1.06
N ILE A 28 -4.88 -0.01 0.34
CA ILE A 28 -5.72 1.14 0.74
C ILE A 28 -7.20 0.73 0.93
N PRO A 29 -7.93 0.14 -0.05
CA PRO A 29 -9.32 -0.24 0.18
C PRO A 29 -9.47 -1.36 1.22
N TYR A 30 -8.49 -2.26 1.34
CA TYR A 30 -8.49 -3.33 2.34
C TYR A 30 -8.40 -2.76 3.77
N TYR A 31 -7.44 -1.88 4.02
CA TYR A 31 -7.25 -1.20 5.31
C TYR A 31 -8.38 -0.21 5.61
N MET A 32 -8.80 0.60 4.64
CA MET A 32 -9.93 1.53 4.81
C MET A 32 -11.23 0.79 5.13
N SER A 33 -11.49 -0.36 4.50
CA SER A 33 -12.70 -1.13 4.80
C SER A 33 -12.71 -1.62 6.25
N ALA A 34 -11.62 -2.19 6.74
CA ALA A 34 -11.50 -2.59 8.14
C ALA A 34 -11.60 -1.38 9.08
N LEU A 35 -10.87 -0.29 8.78
CA LEU A 35 -10.91 0.97 9.52
C LEU A 35 -12.34 1.49 9.70
N TYR A 36 -13.10 1.66 8.62
CA TYR A 36 -14.45 2.23 8.67
C TYR A 36 -15.51 1.28 9.24
N SER A 37 -15.18 -0.01 9.41
CA SER A 37 -16.06 -0.96 10.07
C SER A 37 -16.19 -0.71 11.58
N VAL A 38 -15.20 -0.04 12.19
CA VAL A 38 -15.19 0.21 13.64
C VAL A 38 -16.18 1.31 14.02
N VAL A 39 -17.04 1.00 15.00
CA VAL A 39 -18.11 1.90 15.50
C VAL A 39 -17.52 3.05 16.30
N ASP A 40 -16.68 2.74 17.28
CA ASP A 40 -16.01 3.75 18.11
C ASP A 40 -14.79 4.34 17.38
N ARG A 41 -14.95 5.56 16.88
CA ARG A 41 -13.91 6.28 16.13
C ARG A 41 -12.75 6.76 17.01
N THR A 42 -12.86 6.67 18.33
CA THR A 42 -11.82 7.11 19.27
C THR A 42 -10.88 5.99 19.68
N ALA A 43 -11.20 4.73 19.36
CA ALA A 43 -10.40 3.57 19.68
C ALA A 43 -8.97 3.68 19.13
N GLN A 44 -7.97 3.23 19.90
CA GLN A 44 -6.56 3.27 19.49
C GLN A 44 -6.33 2.56 18.15
N ALA A 45 -7.00 1.42 17.91
CA ALA A 45 -6.90 0.70 16.65
C ALA A 45 -7.35 1.55 15.44
N VAL A 46 -8.32 2.46 15.61
CA VAL A 46 -8.73 3.39 14.54
C VAL A 46 -7.62 4.37 14.23
N GLN A 47 -6.95 4.92 15.24
CA GLN A 47 -5.84 5.86 15.07
C GLN A 47 -4.65 5.20 14.36
N LEU A 48 -4.27 4.00 14.83
CA LEU A 48 -3.18 3.22 14.24
C LEU A 48 -3.48 2.86 12.77
N VAL A 49 -4.65 2.27 12.46
CA VAL A 49 -4.98 1.89 11.07
C VAL A 49 -5.14 3.12 10.18
N GLN A 50 -5.69 4.23 10.69
CA GLN A 50 -5.80 5.47 9.92
C GLN A 50 -4.43 6.05 9.55
N SER A 51 -3.47 6.02 10.47
CA SER A 51 -2.10 6.47 10.17
C SER A 51 -1.47 5.63 9.05
N VAL A 52 -1.63 4.30 9.10
CA VAL A 52 -1.13 3.39 8.05
C VAL A 52 -1.82 3.68 6.72
N VAL A 53 -3.15 3.84 6.69
CA VAL A 53 -3.87 4.21 5.45
C VAL A 53 -3.32 5.48 4.82
N ASN A 54 -2.98 6.49 5.62
CA ASN A 54 -2.40 7.73 5.10
C ASN A 54 -0.98 7.50 4.54
N GLN A 55 -0.19 6.62 5.17
CA GLN A 55 1.13 6.21 4.68
C GLN A 55 1.03 5.41 3.37
N GLU A 56 0.11 4.47 3.25
CA GLU A 56 -0.14 3.74 1.98
C GLU A 56 -0.55 4.69 0.84
N MET A 57 -1.33 5.75 1.12
CA MET A 57 -1.62 6.79 0.12
C MET A 57 -0.37 7.58 -0.29
N LEU A 58 0.55 7.86 0.65
CA LEU A 58 1.86 8.38 0.31
C LEU A 58 2.64 7.38 -0.54
N HIS A 59 2.64 6.09 -0.20
CA HIS A 59 3.38 5.06 -0.95
C HIS A 59 2.94 4.98 -2.40
N VAL A 60 1.63 5.03 -2.68
CA VAL A 60 1.11 5.14 -4.05
C VAL A 60 1.69 6.37 -4.78
N GLN A 61 1.74 7.53 -4.12
CA GLN A 61 2.36 8.72 -4.72
C GLN A 61 3.84 8.50 -5.01
N LEU A 62 4.59 7.94 -4.07
CA LEU A 62 6.03 7.70 -4.20
C LEU A 62 6.32 6.68 -5.32
N ALA A 63 5.62 5.55 -5.34
CA ALA A 63 5.72 4.55 -6.39
C ALA A 63 5.40 5.12 -7.77
N CYS A 64 4.36 5.97 -7.87
CA CYS A 64 4.03 6.66 -9.12
C CYS A 64 5.08 7.70 -9.54
N ASN A 65 5.66 8.45 -8.60
CA ASN A 65 6.73 9.41 -8.85
C ASN A 65 7.98 8.71 -9.39
N ILE A 66 8.36 7.57 -8.80
CA ILE A 66 9.44 6.72 -9.30
C ILE A 66 9.10 6.21 -10.70
N ALA A 67 7.88 5.68 -10.90
CA ALA A 67 7.46 5.15 -12.20
C ALA A 67 7.54 6.20 -13.31
N ASN A 68 7.02 7.41 -13.06
CA ASN A 68 7.06 8.51 -14.00
C ASN A 68 8.49 8.97 -14.31
N ALA A 69 9.40 8.94 -13.34
CA ALA A 69 10.81 9.27 -13.57
C ALA A 69 11.49 8.28 -14.54
N TYR A 70 11.04 7.02 -14.57
CA TYR A 70 11.44 6.01 -15.56
C TYR A 70 10.59 5.99 -16.83
N GLY A 71 9.70 6.97 -17.02
CA GLY A 71 8.85 7.10 -18.21
C GLY A 71 7.62 6.20 -18.24
N LEU A 72 7.26 5.54 -17.14
CA LEU A 72 6.01 4.81 -16.99
C LEU A 72 4.96 5.69 -16.33
N SER A 73 3.80 5.86 -16.95
CA SER A 73 2.61 6.38 -16.26
C SER A 73 1.73 5.22 -15.81
N PRO A 74 1.59 5.01 -14.48
CA PRO A 74 0.87 3.86 -13.96
C PRO A 74 -0.61 3.85 -14.31
N ARG A 75 -1.19 2.65 -14.32
CA ARG A 75 -2.63 2.41 -14.44
C ARG A 75 -3.22 2.00 -13.09
N PHE A 76 -4.51 2.22 -12.91
CA PHE A 76 -5.22 1.89 -11.68
C PHE A 76 -6.38 0.96 -12.00
N ALA A 77 -6.09 -0.33 -12.12
CA ALA A 77 -7.11 -1.37 -12.22
C ALA A 77 -7.92 -1.46 -10.92
N ALA A 78 -9.13 -2.03 -10.99
CA ALA A 78 -9.88 -2.34 -9.76
C ALA A 78 -9.16 -3.49 -9.02
N PRO A 79 -8.75 -3.31 -7.75
CA PRO A 79 -8.13 -4.38 -6.98
C PRO A 79 -9.10 -5.54 -6.77
N VAL A 80 -8.58 -6.76 -6.71
CA VAL A 80 -9.36 -7.97 -6.47
C VAL A 80 -9.07 -8.49 -5.07
N TYR A 81 -10.13 -8.74 -4.29
CA TYR A 81 -10.06 -9.23 -2.91
C TYR A 81 -10.74 -10.59 -2.83
N ARG A 82 -9.98 -11.68 -2.88
CA ARG A 82 -10.52 -13.04 -2.93
C ARG A 82 -9.65 -14.02 -2.15
N GLY A 83 -10.28 -14.85 -1.32
CA GLY A 83 -9.59 -15.94 -0.63
C GLY A 83 -8.41 -15.45 0.21
N HIS A 84 -7.21 -15.84 -0.18
CA HIS A 84 -5.94 -15.49 0.49
C HIS A 84 -4.93 -14.83 -0.47
N ASP A 85 -5.38 -14.44 -1.66
CA ASP A 85 -4.51 -13.94 -2.73
C ASP A 85 -4.20 -12.47 -2.49
N ILE A 86 -2.96 -12.18 -2.10
CA ILE A 86 -2.41 -10.83 -2.01
C ILE A 86 -1.53 -10.61 -3.25
N PRO A 87 -1.69 -9.51 -4.02
CA PRO A 87 -0.91 -9.30 -5.23
C PRO A 87 0.59 -9.36 -4.98
N HIS A 88 1.32 -10.03 -5.87
CA HIS A 88 2.78 -10.06 -5.92
C HIS A 88 3.50 -10.74 -4.74
N LEU A 89 2.77 -11.19 -3.72
CA LEU A 89 3.32 -11.85 -2.54
C LEU A 89 2.99 -13.35 -2.51
N ASP A 90 4.02 -14.18 -2.31
CA ASP A 90 3.94 -15.61 -2.06
C ASP A 90 4.72 -15.96 -0.78
N PHE A 91 4.03 -15.90 0.35
CA PHE A 91 4.56 -16.23 1.68
C PHE A 91 5.11 -17.67 1.79
N ALA A 92 4.82 -18.57 0.83
CA ALA A 92 5.43 -19.89 0.81
C ALA A 92 6.94 -19.85 0.52
N LEU A 93 7.45 -18.73 0.01
CA LEU A 93 8.86 -18.50 -0.26
C LEU A 93 9.64 -18.12 1.01
N ASP A 94 8.98 -17.57 2.02
CA ASP A 94 9.57 -17.20 3.30
C ASP A 94 9.94 -18.43 4.14
N LYS A 95 11.00 -18.27 4.94
CA LYS A 95 11.51 -19.34 5.81
C LYS A 95 11.79 -18.81 7.22
N PRO A 96 10.94 -19.12 8.21
CA PRO A 96 9.72 -19.93 8.11
C PRO A 96 8.58 -19.21 7.38
N ASP A 97 7.65 -19.97 6.81
CA ASP A 97 6.37 -19.46 6.29
C ASP A 97 5.60 -18.77 7.43
N PRO A 98 5.21 -17.49 7.31
CA PRO A 98 4.54 -16.75 8.37
C PRO A 98 3.05 -17.09 8.52
N ARG A 99 2.41 -17.69 7.51
CA ARG A 99 0.95 -17.93 7.50
C ARG A 99 0.45 -18.75 8.70
N PRO A 100 1.15 -19.79 9.19
CA PRO A 100 0.73 -20.51 10.39
C PRO A 100 0.68 -19.65 11.65
N GLU A 101 1.54 -18.63 11.78
CA GLU A 101 1.52 -17.70 12.93
C GLU A 101 0.32 -16.74 12.87
N PHE A 102 -0.03 -16.32 11.66
CA PHE A 102 -1.12 -15.38 11.39
C PHE A 102 -2.40 -16.09 10.90
N ALA A 103 -2.62 -17.35 11.28
CA ALA A 103 -3.86 -18.05 11.00
C ALA A 103 -4.95 -17.73 12.05
N PRO A 104 -6.23 -17.58 11.66
CA PRO A 104 -6.72 -17.44 10.29
C PRO A 104 -6.42 -16.04 9.71
N TYR A 105 -6.27 -15.94 8.39
CA TYR A 105 -6.21 -14.67 7.66
C TYR A 105 -7.11 -14.74 6.42
N SER A 106 -7.38 -13.60 5.78
CA SER A 106 -8.13 -13.55 4.51
C SER A 106 -7.73 -12.30 3.72
N ALA A 107 -7.65 -12.40 2.40
CA ALA A 107 -7.49 -11.28 1.49
C ALA A 107 -8.84 -10.67 1.05
N GLU A 108 -9.96 -11.14 1.60
CA GLU A 108 -11.30 -10.61 1.31
C GLU A 108 -11.60 -9.36 2.15
N ILE A 109 -12.31 -8.40 1.56
CA ILE A 109 -12.79 -7.21 2.27
C ILE A 109 -13.67 -7.64 3.45
N GLY A 110 -13.38 -7.09 4.63
CA GLY A 110 -14.16 -7.35 5.84
C GLY A 110 -13.92 -6.32 6.94
N PRO A 111 -14.58 -6.50 8.10
CA PRO A 111 -14.41 -5.63 9.25
C PRO A 111 -13.04 -5.83 9.91
N LEU A 112 -12.67 -4.96 10.87
CA LEU A 112 -11.44 -5.07 11.66
C LEU A 112 -11.54 -6.22 12.68
N ASP A 113 -11.50 -7.44 12.17
CA ASP A 113 -11.55 -8.70 12.92
C ASP A 113 -10.24 -9.49 12.79
N ILE A 114 -10.18 -10.66 13.44
CA ILE A 114 -8.95 -11.46 13.50
C ILE A 114 -8.42 -11.82 12.09
N PRO A 115 -9.23 -12.34 11.14
CA PRO A 115 -8.75 -12.59 9.77
C PRO A 115 -8.15 -11.36 9.08
N ARG A 116 -8.78 -10.18 9.25
CA ARG A 116 -8.28 -8.94 8.64
C ARG A 116 -7.00 -8.43 9.29
N ILE A 117 -6.96 -8.41 10.62
CA ILE A 117 -5.78 -7.97 11.38
C ILE A 117 -4.58 -8.88 11.10
N ASN A 118 -4.80 -10.20 11.07
CA ASN A 118 -3.75 -11.14 10.70
C ASN A 118 -3.31 -10.97 9.24
N GLY A 119 -4.24 -10.71 8.32
CA GLY A 119 -3.91 -10.36 6.93
C GLY A 119 -3.06 -9.09 6.83
N MET A 120 -3.38 -8.05 7.60
CA MET A 120 -2.56 -6.83 7.71
C MET A 120 -1.15 -7.13 8.23
N CYS A 121 -1.01 -7.97 9.27
CA CYS A 121 0.30 -8.38 9.74
C CYS A 121 1.09 -9.19 8.71
N LEU A 122 0.43 -9.99 7.87
CA LEU A 122 1.09 -10.75 6.80
C LEU A 122 1.56 -9.85 5.66
N ILE A 123 0.74 -8.87 5.24
CA ILE A 123 1.09 -7.92 4.18
C ILE A 123 2.35 -7.15 4.56
N GLU A 124 2.40 -6.63 5.79
CA GLU A 124 3.54 -5.87 6.31
C GLU A 124 4.62 -6.77 6.96
N TYR A 125 4.56 -8.08 6.73
CA TYR A 125 5.48 -8.99 7.40
C TYR A 125 6.93 -8.66 6.97
N PRO A 126 7.82 -8.36 7.92
CA PRO A 126 9.12 -7.83 7.57
C PRO A 126 10.01 -8.90 6.95
N GLU A 127 10.89 -8.46 6.05
CA GLU A 127 11.93 -9.31 5.50
C GLU A 127 12.94 -9.72 6.60
N TRP A 128 12.77 -10.94 7.14
CA TRP A 128 13.73 -11.52 8.09
C TRP A 128 14.88 -12.21 7.34
N ASP A 129 15.88 -11.42 6.95
CA ASP A 129 17.24 -11.86 6.57
C ASP A 129 17.35 -12.75 5.31
N THR A 130 17.40 -12.11 4.13
CA THR A 130 17.91 -12.73 2.89
C THR A 130 19.44 -12.73 2.79
N GLY A 131 20.17 -12.28 3.82
CA GLY A 131 21.62 -12.03 3.74
C GLY A 131 21.98 -10.79 2.91
N GLY A 132 21.02 -9.88 2.69
CA GLY A 132 21.24 -8.56 2.10
C GLY A 132 21.52 -8.57 0.59
N LYS A 133 21.07 -9.61 -0.13
CA LYS A 133 21.18 -9.67 -1.60
C LYS A 133 19.80 -9.75 -2.22
N ALA A 134 19.45 -8.71 -2.98
CA ALA A 134 18.24 -8.68 -3.80
C ALA A 134 18.11 -9.97 -4.61
N ILE A 135 16.97 -10.65 -4.46
CA ILE A 135 16.66 -11.85 -5.22
C ILE A 135 15.94 -11.39 -6.49
N LEU A 136 16.66 -11.33 -7.59
CA LEU A 136 16.08 -10.97 -8.89
C LEU A 136 15.23 -12.12 -9.40
N ARG A 137 13.92 -11.91 -9.47
CA ARG A 137 12.94 -12.83 -10.03
C ARG A 137 12.66 -12.48 -11.49
N ASP A 138 12.33 -13.49 -12.29
CA ASP A 138 11.92 -13.28 -13.68
C ASP A 138 10.51 -12.67 -13.79
N THR A 139 9.70 -12.82 -12.75
CA THR A 139 8.30 -12.37 -12.74
C THR A 139 7.93 -11.74 -11.40
N ILE A 140 6.98 -10.80 -11.46
CA ILE A 140 6.44 -10.05 -10.31
C ILE A 140 5.60 -10.90 -9.34
N THR A 141 5.50 -12.22 -9.53
CA THR A 141 4.64 -13.11 -8.73
C THR A 141 5.44 -13.95 -7.71
N GLU A 142 6.73 -13.67 -7.53
CA GLU A 142 7.65 -14.56 -6.81
C GLU A 142 8.39 -13.88 -5.64
N TYR A 143 7.73 -12.99 -4.89
CA TYR A 143 8.33 -12.32 -3.72
C TYR A 143 7.66 -12.76 -2.42
N GLY A 144 8.43 -13.05 -1.36
CA GLY A 144 7.89 -13.46 -0.05
C GLY A 144 7.37 -12.28 0.77
N SER A 145 7.98 -11.11 0.63
CA SER A 145 7.67 -9.89 1.39
C SER A 145 7.74 -8.63 0.52
N ILE A 146 7.19 -7.53 1.06
CA ILE A 146 7.31 -6.18 0.48
C ILE A 146 8.79 -5.77 0.41
N GLY A 147 9.59 -6.07 1.45
CA GLY A 147 11.05 -5.84 1.44
C GLY A 147 11.77 -6.53 0.27
N GLU A 148 11.56 -7.84 0.08
CA GLU A 148 12.20 -8.59 -1.03
C GLU A 148 11.82 -8.00 -2.40
N PHE A 149 10.55 -7.59 -2.56
CA PHE A 149 10.06 -6.95 -3.77
C PHE A 149 10.77 -5.61 -4.04
N TYR A 150 10.85 -4.72 -3.03
CA TYR A 150 11.47 -3.41 -3.19
C TYR A 150 12.99 -3.47 -3.33
N ASP A 151 13.64 -4.47 -2.73
CA ASP A 151 15.07 -4.74 -2.93
C ASP A 151 15.37 -5.08 -4.40
N ALA A 152 14.55 -5.94 -5.02
CA ALA A 152 14.67 -6.25 -6.45
C ALA A 152 14.38 -5.02 -7.33
N LEU A 153 13.34 -4.25 -7.00
CA LEU A 153 13.01 -3.02 -7.70
C LEU A 153 14.14 -1.98 -7.63
N GLN A 154 14.71 -1.75 -6.45
CA GLN A 154 15.81 -0.81 -6.24
C GLN A 154 17.06 -1.24 -7.02
N TYR A 155 17.40 -2.53 -6.95
CA TYR A 155 18.56 -3.07 -7.67
C TYR A 155 18.45 -2.79 -9.17
N GLY A 156 17.31 -3.13 -9.75
CA GLY A 156 17.08 -2.96 -11.18
C GLY A 156 16.90 -1.51 -11.63
N ALA A 157 16.32 -0.66 -10.78
CA ALA A 157 16.36 0.80 -10.94
C ALA A 157 17.82 1.29 -11.01
N GLY A 158 18.70 0.78 -10.15
CA GLY A 158 20.13 1.12 -10.15
C GLY A 158 20.86 0.77 -11.44
N LEU A 159 20.59 -0.41 -12.00
CA LEU A 159 21.12 -0.83 -13.31
C LEU A 159 20.69 0.11 -14.44
N LEU A 160 19.44 0.59 -14.38
CA LEU A 160 18.81 1.37 -15.42
C LEU A 160 18.78 2.87 -15.15
N ARG A 161 19.53 3.36 -14.14
CA ARG A 161 19.53 4.76 -13.67
C ARG A 161 19.67 5.82 -14.77
N ARG A 162 20.31 5.50 -15.91
CA ARG A 162 20.42 6.40 -17.08
C ARG A 162 19.10 6.69 -17.79
N HIS A 163 18.03 5.99 -17.44
CA HIS A 163 16.68 6.24 -17.95
C HIS A 163 15.89 7.23 -17.09
N ILE A 164 16.41 7.61 -15.92
CA ILE A 164 15.73 8.55 -15.02
C ILE A 164 15.70 9.93 -15.65
N GLN A 165 14.50 10.48 -15.79
CA GLN A 165 14.24 11.86 -16.17
C GLN A 165 13.62 12.61 -15.00
N GLY A 166 14.35 13.59 -14.49
CA GLY A 166 13.91 14.44 -13.39
C GLY A 166 12.71 15.31 -13.74
N GLY A 167 11.80 15.51 -12.78
CA GLY A 167 10.66 16.43 -12.89
C GLY A 167 9.51 15.94 -13.79
N VAL A 168 9.57 14.71 -14.31
CA VAL A 168 8.51 14.17 -15.16
C VAL A 168 7.31 13.77 -14.31
N ARG A 169 6.17 14.47 -14.47
CA ARG A 169 4.86 14.12 -13.90
C ARG A 169 4.90 13.83 -12.39
N GLN A 170 5.70 14.59 -11.66
CA GLN A 170 5.87 14.44 -10.22
C GLN A 170 4.70 15.06 -9.45
N ILE A 171 4.23 14.38 -8.42
CA ILE A 171 3.14 14.83 -7.53
C ILE A 171 3.67 14.96 -6.11
N ASP A 172 3.25 16.00 -5.41
CA ASP A 172 3.57 16.22 -4.00
C ASP A 172 2.35 16.74 -3.23
N HIS A 173 1.59 15.82 -2.63
CA HIS A 173 0.45 16.13 -1.77
C HIS A 173 0.74 15.92 -0.28
N PHE A 174 1.91 15.37 0.05
CA PHE A 174 2.22 14.90 1.40
C PHE A 174 3.38 15.64 2.07
N SER A 175 4.11 16.53 1.39
CA SER A 175 5.28 17.21 1.99
C SER A 175 4.98 17.93 3.29
N ALA A 176 3.76 18.49 3.45
CA ALA A 176 3.32 19.13 4.68
C ALA A 176 3.30 18.19 5.91
N PHE A 177 3.24 16.88 5.70
CA PHE A 177 3.24 15.85 6.74
C PHE A 177 4.65 15.29 7.01
N TYR A 178 5.63 15.54 6.13
CA TYR A 178 6.97 14.93 6.18
C TYR A 178 8.08 15.99 6.16
N ASN A 179 8.08 16.88 7.15
CA ASN A 179 8.99 18.04 7.21
C ASN A 179 10.48 17.68 7.30
N ASN A 180 10.81 16.46 7.73
CA ASN A 180 12.19 15.99 7.87
C ASN A 180 12.73 15.32 6.60
N MET A 181 11.87 15.05 5.61
CA MET A 181 12.24 14.38 4.38
C MET A 181 12.73 15.41 3.35
N PRO A 182 13.86 15.20 2.67
CA PRO A 182 14.43 16.21 1.79
C PRO A 182 13.61 16.44 0.52
N SER A 183 12.93 15.40 0.00
CA SER A 183 12.02 15.51 -1.15
C SER A 183 11.11 14.28 -1.22
N LEU A 184 9.87 14.46 -1.68
CA LEU A 184 8.93 13.39 -2.04
C LEU A 184 8.85 13.14 -3.57
N THR A 185 9.74 13.78 -4.33
CA THR A 185 9.76 13.77 -5.80
C THR A 185 11.16 13.53 -6.34
N VAL A 186 11.23 13.03 -7.57
CA VAL A 186 12.46 12.87 -8.35
C VAL A 186 12.60 14.09 -9.28
N THR A 187 13.50 15.00 -8.96
CA THR A 187 13.76 16.25 -9.70
C THR A 187 14.98 16.17 -10.59
N ASP A 188 15.93 15.29 -10.26
CA ASP A 188 17.18 15.14 -10.98
C ASP A 188 17.15 13.93 -11.92
N SER A 189 18.07 13.91 -12.88
CA SER A 189 18.21 12.80 -13.84
C SER A 189 19.41 11.91 -13.48
N ASP A 190 19.53 10.76 -14.15
CA ASP A 190 20.68 9.86 -14.03
C ASP A 190 21.02 9.48 -12.56
N GLY A 191 22.29 9.62 -12.16
CA GLY A 191 22.79 9.18 -10.85
C GLY A 191 22.22 9.99 -9.68
N ASP A 192 22.01 11.29 -9.86
CA ASP A 192 21.44 12.14 -8.80
C ASP A 192 19.95 11.84 -8.61
N GLY A 193 19.22 11.66 -9.72
CA GLY A 193 17.83 11.18 -9.68
C GLY A 193 17.70 9.80 -9.05
N TYR A 194 18.69 8.92 -9.24
CA TYR A 194 18.70 7.61 -8.59
C TYR A 194 18.81 7.71 -7.06
N ASN A 195 19.57 8.66 -6.52
CA ASN A 195 19.62 8.88 -5.07
C ASN A 195 18.24 9.27 -4.51
N GLN A 196 17.46 10.05 -5.28
CA GLN A 196 16.08 10.39 -4.93
C GLN A 196 15.17 9.16 -5.02
N VAL A 197 15.29 8.35 -6.07
CA VAL A 197 14.56 7.08 -6.19
C VAL A 197 14.81 6.16 -4.98
N VAL A 198 16.07 5.98 -4.58
CA VAL A 198 16.44 5.18 -3.40
C VAL A 198 15.81 5.72 -2.12
N LEU A 199 15.80 7.05 -1.94
CA LEU A 199 15.13 7.68 -0.80
C LEU A 199 13.63 7.34 -0.76
N LEU A 200 12.94 7.44 -1.90
CA LEU A 200 11.52 7.14 -2.00
C LEU A 200 11.22 5.65 -1.74
N ILE A 201 12.01 4.74 -2.32
CA ILE A 201 11.88 3.29 -2.08
C ILE A 201 12.10 2.96 -0.59
N ASN A 202 13.17 3.47 0.01
CA ASN A 202 13.44 3.24 1.43
C ASN A 202 12.33 3.78 2.32
N THR A 203 11.68 4.89 1.94
CA THR A 203 10.55 5.41 2.72
C THR A 203 9.40 4.43 2.76
N ILE A 204 9.00 3.88 1.60
CA ILE A 204 7.92 2.89 1.50
C ILE A 204 8.26 1.66 2.35
N ARG A 205 9.45 1.10 2.13
CA ARG A 205 9.89 -0.12 2.81
C ARG A 205 9.97 0.06 4.33
N GLU A 206 10.62 1.12 4.80
CA GLU A 206 10.83 1.37 6.22
C GLU A 206 9.52 1.71 6.95
N GLN A 207 8.54 2.33 6.28
CA GLN A 207 7.20 2.56 6.82
C GLN A 207 6.40 1.26 6.95
N GLY A 208 6.44 0.37 5.95
CA GLY A 208 5.77 -0.92 5.99
C GLY A 208 6.36 -1.88 7.03
N GLU A 209 7.55 -2.39 6.74
CA GLU A 209 8.18 -3.47 7.50
C GLU A 209 9.10 -3.00 8.64
N GLY A 210 9.61 -1.77 8.56
CA GLY A 210 10.70 -1.28 9.39
C GLY A 210 12.08 -1.69 8.87
N ALA A 211 13.14 -1.23 9.53
CA ALA A 211 14.50 -1.55 9.09
C ALA A 211 14.76 -3.05 9.16
N SER A 212 15.58 -3.58 8.24
CA SER A 212 16.10 -4.95 8.30
C SER A 212 16.86 -5.17 9.63
N GLY A 213 16.18 -5.73 10.63
CA GLY A 213 16.69 -5.96 11.98
C GLY A 213 15.58 -5.91 13.05
N ALA A 214 15.68 -6.76 14.09
CA ALA A 214 14.60 -7.09 15.03
C ALA A 214 14.08 -5.97 15.97
N SER A 215 14.42 -4.71 15.73
CA SER A 215 13.81 -3.52 16.34
C SER A 215 14.68 -2.33 15.94
N ALA A 216 14.19 -1.50 15.03
CA ALA A 216 14.68 -0.15 14.88
C ALA A 216 13.47 0.73 14.60
N ALA A 217 13.22 1.68 15.50
CA ALA A 217 12.31 2.77 15.25
C ALA A 217 12.60 3.39 13.87
N LEU A 218 11.55 3.79 13.15
CA LEU A 218 11.71 4.45 11.86
C LEU A 218 12.71 5.60 11.94
N PRO A 219 13.64 5.74 10.98
CA PRO A 219 14.45 6.94 10.85
C PRO A 219 13.59 8.20 10.78
N ALA A 220 13.99 9.27 11.49
CA ALA A 220 13.22 10.51 11.60
C ALA A 220 12.85 11.16 10.26
N ALA A 221 13.63 10.90 9.20
CA ALA A 221 13.36 11.37 7.84
C ALA A 221 12.11 10.73 7.21
N TYR A 222 11.75 9.52 7.64
CA TYR A 222 10.60 8.75 7.14
C TYR A 222 9.39 8.84 8.07
N GLN A 223 9.48 9.59 9.17
CA GLN A 223 8.40 9.73 10.13
C GLN A 223 7.40 10.80 9.69
N ASN A 224 6.11 10.50 9.84
CA ASN A 224 5.06 11.51 9.76
C ASN A 224 5.20 12.48 10.95
N THR A 225 5.14 13.78 10.67
CA THR A 225 5.40 14.87 11.63
C THR A 225 4.14 15.63 12.04
N ALA A 226 2.96 15.20 11.61
CA ALA A 226 1.73 15.97 11.73
C ALA A 226 0.57 15.20 12.37
N ASP A 227 0.21 14.01 11.86
CA ASP A 227 -1.06 13.35 12.19
C ASP A 227 -0.95 11.85 12.54
N ASP A 228 0.26 11.38 12.82
CA ASP A 228 0.52 10.03 13.33
C ASP A 228 0.85 10.06 14.82
N SER A 229 0.14 9.26 15.62
CA SER A 229 0.36 9.15 17.07
C SER A 229 1.64 8.41 17.44
N ASP A 230 2.06 7.49 16.57
CA ASP A 230 3.18 6.57 16.80
C ASP A 230 4.10 6.56 15.58
N PRO A 231 4.66 7.73 15.19
CA PRO A 231 5.34 7.90 13.90
C PRO A 231 6.66 7.14 13.80
N SER A 232 7.19 6.65 14.92
CA SER A 232 8.40 5.84 14.96
C SER A 232 8.14 4.34 14.73
N TRP A 233 6.88 3.91 14.64
CA TRP A 233 6.50 2.51 14.50
C TRP A 233 6.19 2.16 13.04
N PRO A 234 6.76 1.06 12.50
CA PRO A 234 6.37 0.56 11.18
C PRO A 234 4.96 -0.03 11.22
N HIS A 235 4.35 -0.18 10.05
CA HIS A 235 3.00 -0.71 9.90
C HIS A 235 2.86 -2.07 10.57
N PHE A 236 3.84 -2.95 10.39
CA PHE A 236 3.88 -4.25 11.05
C PHE A 236 3.71 -4.15 12.57
N GLN A 237 4.46 -3.26 13.22
CA GLN A 237 4.39 -3.05 14.66
C GLN A 237 3.02 -2.48 15.08
N LYS A 238 2.46 -1.54 14.31
CA LYS A 238 1.12 -0.99 14.55
C LYS A 238 0.06 -2.10 14.48
N PHE A 239 0.11 -2.96 13.46
CA PHE A 239 -0.84 -4.07 13.31
C PHE A 239 -0.63 -5.18 14.35
N GLN A 240 0.61 -5.52 14.70
CA GLN A 240 0.90 -6.45 15.79
C GLN A 240 0.35 -5.95 17.13
N THR A 241 0.45 -4.64 17.41
CA THR A 241 -0.14 -4.03 18.61
C THR A 241 -1.65 -4.23 18.66
N ILE A 242 -2.34 -3.99 17.55
CA ILE A 242 -3.79 -4.24 17.43
C ILE A 242 -4.09 -5.74 17.62
N ARG A 243 -3.31 -6.62 17.00
CA ARG A 243 -3.45 -8.08 17.12
C ARG A 243 -3.34 -8.54 18.57
N GLN A 244 -2.39 -8.00 19.34
CA GLN A 244 -2.13 -8.37 20.74
C GLN A 244 -3.11 -7.75 21.75
N THR A 245 -3.86 -6.72 21.36
CA THR A 245 -4.88 -6.12 22.24
C THR A 245 -6.00 -7.13 22.53
N VAL A 246 -6.31 -7.38 23.81
CA VAL A 246 -7.28 -8.43 24.21
C VAL A 246 -8.68 -8.15 23.67
N GLU A 247 -9.17 -6.93 23.86
CA GLU A 247 -10.48 -6.51 23.39
C GLU A 247 -10.38 -5.88 22.00
N LYS A 248 -11.00 -6.51 21.00
CA LYS A 248 -11.12 -5.94 19.67
C LYS A 248 -12.25 -4.91 19.65
N PRO A 249 -12.10 -3.81 18.89
CA PRO A 249 -13.13 -2.78 18.87
C PRO A 249 -14.42 -3.32 18.24
N LEU A 250 -15.56 -2.81 18.70
CA LEU A 250 -16.86 -3.15 18.12
C LEU A 250 -16.94 -2.69 16.66
N THR A 251 -17.40 -3.58 15.79
CA THR A 251 -17.62 -3.30 14.37
C THR A 251 -19.11 -3.32 14.01
N TYR A 252 -19.49 -2.64 12.92
CA TYR A 252 -20.85 -2.68 12.40
C TYR A 252 -21.26 -4.11 12.01
N PRO A 253 -22.54 -4.49 12.17
CA PRO A 253 -23.02 -5.81 11.77
C PRO A 253 -22.88 -6.03 10.26
N VAL A 254 -22.65 -7.27 9.85
CA VAL A 254 -22.47 -7.65 8.44
C VAL A 254 -23.69 -8.47 7.99
N THR A 255 -24.37 -8.05 6.93
CA THR A 255 -25.38 -8.87 6.24
C THR A 255 -24.69 -9.69 5.15
N LEU A 256 -25.09 -10.96 4.97
CA LEU A 256 -24.58 -11.77 3.87
C LEU A 256 -25.07 -11.20 2.54
N ALA A 257 -24.21 -11.19 1.52
CA ALA A 257 -24.53 -10.57 0.23
C ALA A 257 -25.77 -11.18 -0.45
N VAL A 258 -26.06 -12.47 -0.19
CA VAL A 258 -27.26 -13.16 -0.70
C VAL A 258 -28.56 -12.62 -0.11
N ASP A 259 -28.49 -11.98 1.06
CA ASP A 259 -29.63 -11.48 1.83
C ASP A 259 -29.79 -9.94 1.70
N TYR A 260 -29.02 -9.29 0.83
CA TYR A 260 -29.14 -7.85 0.64
C TYR A 260 -30.54 -7.45 0.16
N SER A 261 -31.05 -6.35 0.70
CA SER A 261 -32.17 -5.61 0.13
C SER A 261 -31.75 -4.86 -1.15
N ASP A 262 -32.71 -4.33 -1.91
CA ASP A 262 -32.43 -3.48 -3.07
C ASP A 262 -31.65 -2.21 -2.68
N HIS A 263 -31.96 -1.64 -1.51
CA HIS A 263 -31.23 -0.50 -0.99
C HIS A 263 -29.76 -0.83 -0.73
N GLN A 264 -29.48 -1.95 -0.05
CA GLN A 264 -28.12 -2.41 0.23
C GLN A 264 -27.32 -2.70 -1.05
N ARG A 265 -27.96 -3.32 -2.05
CA ARG A 265 -27.35 -3.51 -3.38
C ARG A 265 -27.00 -2.17 -4.05
N ALA A 266 -27.88 -1.18 -3.98
CA ALA A 266 -27.64 0.13 -4.55
C ALA A 266 -26.48 0.87 -3.86
N LEU A 267 -26.32 0.72 -2.54
CA LEU A 267 -25.18 1.28 -1.80
C LEU A 267 -23.85 0.70 -2.27
N ALA A 268 -23.76 -0.64 -2.40
CA ALA A 268 -22.57 -1.31 -2.92
C ALA A 268 -22.25 -0.85 -4.35
N ALA A 269 -23.25 -0.77 -5.23
CA ALA A 269 -23.07 -0.33 -6.61
C ALA A 269 -22.59 1.13 -6.70
N THR A 270 -23.12 2.02 -5.85
CA THR A 270 -22.72 3.43 -5.79
C THR A 270 -21.24 3.57 -5.38
N LEU A 271 -20.79 2.76 -4.42
CA LEU A 271 -19.38 2.75 -4.02
C LEU A 271 -18.47 2.28 -5.17
N VAL A 272 -18.85 1.21 -5.87
CA VAL A 272 -18.10 0.70 -7.04
C VAL A 272 -17.98 1.78 -8.13
N GLU A 273 -19.07 2.48 -8.45
CA GLU A 273 -19.07 3.57 -9.43
C GLU A 273 -18.16 4.72 -8.98
N THR A 274 -18.30 5.16 -7.72
CA THR A 274 -17.51 6.26 -7.15
C THR A 274 -16.02 5.92 -7.16
N PHE A 275 -15.67 4.70 -6.78
CA PHE A 275 -14.30 4.21 -6.81
C PHE A 275 -13.75 4.10 -8.23
N GLY A 276 -14.57 3.69 -9.21
CA GLY A 276 -14.17 3.70 -10.63
C GLY A 276 -13.84 5.10 -11.15
N ARG A 277 -14.62 6.12 -10.75
CA ARG A 277 -14.32 7.52 -11.05
C ARG A 277 -13.04 8.00 -10.36
N PHE A 278 -12.83 7.61 -9.10
CA PHE A 278 -11.61 7.93 -8.37
C PHE A 278 -10.36 7.33 -9.03
N ARG A 279 -10.39 6.07 -9.46
CA ARG A 279 -9.30 5.43 -10.22
C ARG A 279 -8.99 6.17 -11.52
N THR A 280 -10.02 6.56 -12.26
CA THR A 280 -9.85 7.36 -13.48
C THR A 280 -9.18 8.71 -13.18
N ALA A 281 -9.52 9.34 -12.06
CA ALA A 281 -8.88 10.57 -11.61
C ALA A 281 -7.42 10.34 -11.21
N LEU A 282 -7.09 9.25 -10.51
CA LEU A 282 -5.70 8.87 -10.20
C LEU A 282 -4.86 8.70 -11.47
N GLU A 283 -5.37 7.98 -12.48
CA GLU A 283 -4.67 7.84 -13.77
C GLU A 283 -4.42 9.20 -14.45
N GLN A 284 -5.41 10.11 -14.42
CA GLN A 284 -5.23 11.46 -14.97
C GLN A 284 -4.19 12.27 -14.19
N LEU A 285 -4.22 12.20 -12.86
CA LEU A 285 -3.27 12.90 -11.98
C LEU A 285 -1.84 12.43 -12.27
N PHE A 286 -1.59 11.12 -12.21
CA PHE A 286 -0.26 10.56 -12.41
C PHE A 286 0.20 10.51 -13.87
N ALA A 287 -0.68 10.78 -14.83
CA ALA A 287 -0.30 11.11 -16.21
C ALA A 287 0.12 12.59 -16.39
N GLY A 288 0.19 13.38 -15.32
CA GLY A 288 0.55 14.81 -15.33
C GLY A 288 -0.62 15.76 -15.54
N GLY A 289 -1.86 15.27 -15.42
CA GLY A 289 -3.07 16.07 -15.49
C GLY A 289 -3.46 16.68 -14.14
N ASN A 290 -4.52 17.49 -14.14
CA ASN A 290 -5.15 18.02 -12.94
C ASN A 290 -6.65 17.65 -12.95
N PRO A 291 -7.01 16.44 -12.49
CA PRO A 291 -8.40 16.00 -12.48
C PRO A 291 -9.24 16.87 -11.55
N GLY A 292 -10.21 17.59 -12.12
CA GLY A 292 -11.15 18.38 -11.35
C GLY A 292 -11.92 17.52 -10.34
N GLY A 293 -11.98 17.96 -9.08
CA GLY A 293 -12.73 17.27 -8.04
C GLY A 293 -12.06 16.03 -7.44
N PHE A 294 -10.74 15.84 -7.62
CA PHE A 294 -9.99 14.73 -7.02
C PHE A 294 -10.22 14.59 -5.50
N VAL A 295 -10.03 15.68 -4.74
CA VAL A 295 -10.23 15.68 -3.28
C VAL A 295 -11.68 15.34 -2.90
N PRO A 296 -12.73 15.99 -3.48
CA PRO A 296 -14.11 15.55 -3.29
C PRO A 296 -14.38 14.07 -3.59
N LEU A 297 -13.76 13.51 -4.64
CA LEU A 297 -13.91 12.08 -4.98
C LEU A 297 -13.27 11.19 -3.91
N MET A 298 -12.06 11.50 -3.46
CA MET A 298 -11.37 10.79 -2.37
C MET A 298 -12.22 10.76 -1.09
N ILE A 299 -12.77 11.92 -0.69
CA ILE A 299 -13.68 12.03 0.45
C ILE A 299 -14.94 11.19 0.24
N SER A 300 -15.49 11.19 -0.97
CA SER A 300 -16.70 10.44 -1.32
C SER A 300 -16.49 8.92 -1.24
N VAL A 301 -15.30 8.42 -1.59
CA VAL A 301 -14.94 7.00 -1.42
C VAL A 301 -14.98 6.62 0.06
N GLY A 302 -14.31 7.37 0.93
CA GLY A 302 -14.33 7.11 2.38
C GLY A 302 -15.75 7.17 2.98
N ALA A 303 -16.54 8.15 2.58
CA ALA A 303 -17.95 8.26 2.98
C ALA A 303 -18.78 7.08 2.48
N GLY A 304 -18.56 6.62 1.25
CA GLY A 304 -19.23 5.46 0.67
C GLY A 304 -18.91 4.15 1.40
N ILE A 305 -17.65 3.94 1.78
CA ILE A 305 -17.23 2.79 2.60
C ILE A 305 -17.94 2.80 3.95
N GLN A 306 -17.93 3.93 4.66
CA GLN A 306 -18.61 4.05 5.95
C GLN A 306 -20.13 3.85 5.83
N ASN A 307 -20.73 4.38 4.76
CA ASN A 307 -22.17 4.24 4.52
C ASN A 307 -22.57 2.79 4.24
N CYS A 308 -21.72 2.01 3.56
CA CYS A 308 -21.93 0.57 3.41
C CYS A 308 -22.00 -0.10 4.78
N TRP A 309 -21.00 0.13 5.65
CA TRP A 309 -20.95 -0.48 6.98
C TRP A 309 -22.15 -0.13 7.87
N LYS A 310 -22.56 1.14 7.90
CA LYS A 310 -23.73 1.59 8.68
C LYS A 310 -25.04 0.92 8.25
N ASN A 311 -25.10 0.37 7.03
CA ASN A 311 -26.26 -0.32 6.47
C ASN A 311 -26.05 -1.84 6.32
N GLY A 312 -25.04 -2.40 7.00
CA GLY A 312 -24.77 -3.84 7.00
C GLY A 312 -24.19 -4.39 5.68
N VAL A 313 -23.65 -3.52 4.83
CA VAL A 313 -23.08 -3.86 3.53
C VAL A 313 -21.56 -3.92 3.63
N THR A 314 -20.96 -5.02 3.17
CA THR A 314 -19.51 -5.12 3.00
C THR A 314 -19.11 -4.30 1.77
N PRO A 315 -18.15 -3.35 1.90
CA PRO A 315 -17.67 -2.53 0.78
C PRO A 315 -17.19 -3.36 -0.42
N ARG A 316 -17.35 -2.82 -1.64
CA ARG A 316 -16.88 -3.40 -2.90
C ARG A 316 -16.26 -2.34 -3.79
N PHE A 317 -15.27 -2.74 -4.58
CA PHE A 317 -14.42 -1.83 -5.37
C PHE A 317 -14.30 -2.20 -6.86
N GLY A 318 -14.93 -3.31 -7.27
CA GLY A 318 -14.94 -3.84 -8.63
C GLY A 318 -15.92 -5.00 -8.77
#